data_AF-A0A6P0NC28-F1
#
_entry.id   AF-A0A6P0NC28-F1
#
_cell.length_a   1.000
_cell.length_b   1.000
_cell.length_c   1.000
_cell.angle_alpha   90.00
_cell.angle_beta   90.00
_cell.angle_gamma   90.00
#
_symmetry.space_group_name_H-M   'P 1'
#
loop_
_entity.id
_entity.type
_entity.pdbx_description
1 polymer ?
#
loop_
_entity_poly.entity_id
_entity_poly.type
_entity_poly.pdbx_seq_one_letter_code
_entity_poly.pdbx_strand_id
1 'polypeptide(L)'
;FTVFRTATGTVIFFVVVIKLFGADHFMDVFSPFVWQWMLLYGAVIVVGGQLCWFKGLKTTTASDVSLASSFSPVAGILAAYLILSEVPTIAQYIGGAVIICGIVLNQIGIARKLPKTDTIMVAKSTKEMEVGFKGV
;
A
#
# COMPACT_ATOMS: atom_id res chain seq x y z
N PHE A 1 -2.81 15.58 -10.83
CA PHE A 1 -1.60 15.53 -9.98
C PHE A 1 -0.69 14.34 -10.32
N THR A 2 -1.19 13.10 -10.30
CA THR A 2 -0.36 11.90 -10.57
C THR A 2 0.33 11.89 -11.93
N VAL A 3 -0.38 12.26 -13.01
CA VAL A 3 0.18 12.30 -14.38
C VAL A 3 1.34 13.29 -14.49
N PHE A 4 1.21 14.46 -13.87
CA PHE A 4 2.28 15.47 -13.87
C PHE A 4 3.52 14.97 -13.11
N ARG A 5 3.32 14.36 -11.93
CA ARG A 5 4.41 13.76 -11.15
C ARG A 5 5.14 12.66 -11.92
N THR A 6 4.40 11.79 -12.61
CA THR A 6 5.00 10.71 -13.41
C THR A 6 5.73 11.26 -14.62
N ALA A 7 5.15 12.22 -15.34
CA ALA A 7 5.80 12.84 -16.49
C ALA A 7 7.11 13.53 -16.10
N THR A 8 7.09 14.34 -15.04
CA THR A 8 8.30 15.00 -14.53
C THR A 8 9.35 13.98 -14.09
N GLY A 9 8.94 12.92 -13.39
CA GLY A 9 9.84 11.84 -12.97
C GLY A 9 10.49 11.12 -14.16
N THR A 10 9.72 10.82 -15.21
CA THR A 10 10.23 10.18 -16.43
C THR A 10 11.25 11.07 -17.13
N VAL A 11 10.97 12.37 -17.27
CA VAL A 11 11.91 13.31 -17.91
C VAL A 11 13.22 13.40 -17.13
N ILE A 12 13.15 13.55 -15.80
CA ILE A 12 14.34 13.60 -14.95
C ILE A 12 15.14 12.31 -15.07
N PHE A 13 14.49 11.15 -14.99
CA PHE A 13 15.14 9.85 -15.11
C PHE A 13 15.86 9.71 -16.46
N PHE A 14 15.19 10.03 -17.57
CA PHE A 14 15.78 9.93 -18.91
C PHE A 14 17.03 10.81 -19.06
N VAL A 15 16.97 12.05 -18.56
CA VAL A 15 18.12 12.98 -18.59
C VAL A 15 19.28 12.47 -17.74
N VAL A 16 19.00 11.96 -16.54
CA VAL A 16 20.03 11.42 -15.63
C VAL A 16 20.70 10.19 -16.22
N VAL A 17 19.91 9.25 -16.76
CA VAL A 17 20.44 7.99 -17.32
C VAL A 17 21.30 8.26 -18.56
N ILE A 18 20.86 9.12 -19.49
CA ILE A 18 21.67 9.48 -20.66
C ILE A 18 23.00 10.11 -20.23
N LYS A 19 23.00 10.97 -19.21
CA LYS A 19 24.23 11.61 -18.71
C LYS A 19 25.20 10.64 -18.02
N LEU A 20 24.68 9.63 -17.32
CA LEU A 20 25.51 8.70 -16.54
C LEU A 20 25.95 7.47 -17.33
N PHE A 21 25.09 6.95 -18.20
CA PHE A 21 25.25 5.64 -18.87
C PHE A 21 25.27 5.73 -20.40
N GLY A 22 25.05 6.91 -20.97
CA GLY A 22 25.00 7.12 -22.42
C GLY A 22 23.66 6.70 -23.05
N ALA A 23 23.49 7.00 -24.34
CA ALA A 23 22.29 6.66 -25.09
C ALA A 23 22.21 5.15 -25.41
N ASP A 24 23.36 4.48 -25.49
CA ASP A 24 23.46 3.06 -25.83
C ASP A 24 22.82 2.15 -24.76
N HIS A 25 22.68 2.64 -23.52
CA HIS A 25 21.99 1.93 -22.44
C HIS A 25 20.52 1.58 -22.78
N PHE A 26 19.88 2.33 -23.69
CA PHE A 26 18.50 2.08 -24.10
C PHE A 26 18.36 1.15 -25.31
N MET A 27 19.46 0.60 -25.84
CA MET A 27 19.39 -0.30 -27.00
C MET A 27 18.53 -1.55 -26.75
N ASP A 28 18.51 -2.04 -25.51
CA ASP A 28 17.71 -3.20 -25.11
C ASP A 28 16.20 -2.94 -25.24
N VAL A 29 15.75 -1.67 -25.24
CA VAL A 29 14.35 -1.29 -25.44
C VAL A 29 13.84 -1.71 -26.81
N PHE A 30 14.72 -1.85 -27.80
CA PHE A 30 14.34 -2.32 -29.13
C PHE A 30 14.23 -3.85 -29.20
N SER A 31 14.63 -4.58 -28.16
CA SER A 31 14.50 -6.04 -28.10
C SER A 31 13.05 -6.46 -27.84
N PRO A 32 12.44 -7.31 -28.70
CA PRO A 32 11.10 -7.84 -28.47
C PRO A 32 10.95 -8.60 -27.15
N PHE A 33 12.04 -9.18 -26.65
CA PHE A 33 12.07 -9.92 -25.38
C PHE A 33 11.71 -9.03 -24.19
N VAL A 34 12.23 -7.79 -24.16
CA VAL A 34 11.95 -6.82 -23.09
C VAL A 34 10.47 -6.46 -23.09
N TRP A 35 9.88 -6.24 -24.27
CA TRP A 35 8.47 -5.92 -24.40
C TRP A 35 7.55 -7.06 -23.94
N GLN A 36 7.87 -8.30 -24.26
CA GLN A 36 7.10 -9.46 -23.80
C GLN A 36 7.05 -9.55 -22.28
N TRP A 37 8.20 -9.46 -21.61
CA TRP A 37 8.28 -9.48 -20.15
C TRP A 37 7.64 -8.25 -19.51
N MET A 38 7.82 -7.06 -20.10
CA MET A 38 7.19 -5.84 -19.60
C MET A 38 5.67 -5.93 -19.66
N LEU A 39 5.10 -6.42 -20.77
CA LEU A 39 3.66 -6.61 -20.91
C LEU A 39 3.13 -7.67 -19.95
N LEU A 40 3.85 -8.79 -19.79
CA LEU A 40 3.47 -9.83 -18.84
C LEU A 40 3.48 -9.29 -17.39
N TYR A 41 4.55 -8.62 -16.99
CA TYR A 41 4.66 -7.97 -15.68
C TYR A 41 3.54 -6.93 -15.48
N GLY A 42 3.32 -6.05 -16.46
CA GLY A 42 2.30 -5.02 -16.40
C GLY A 42 0.89 -5.60 -16.28
N ALA A 43 0.54 -6.62 -17.07
CA ALA A 43 -0.77 -7.23 -17.03
C ALA A 43 -1.00 -8.03 -15.72
N VAL A 44 -0.04 -8.86 -15.33
CA VAL A 44 -0.24 -9.79 -14.22
C VAL A 44 -0.04 -9.10 -12.88
N ILE A 45 1.09 -8.41 -12.71
CA ILE A 45 1.47 -7.84 -11.41
C ILE A 45 0.78 -6.51 -11.19
N VAL A 46 0.84 -5.59 -12.16
CA VAL A 46 0.28 -4.24 -11.99
C VAL A 46 -1.24 -4.27 -12.12
N VAL A 47 -1.77 -4.70 -13.27
CA VAL A 47 -3.23 -4.70 -13.49
C VAL A 47 -3.92 -5.71 -12.59
N GLY A 48 -3.41 -6.96 -12.52
CA GLY A 48 -3.94 -7.98 -11.61
C GLY A 48 -3.93 -7.54 -10.14
N GLY A 49 -2.81 -7.02 -9.66
CA GLY A 49 -2.69 -6.49 -8.29
C GLY A 49 -3.67 -5.35 -8.02
N GLN A 50 -3.80 -4.42 -8.96
CA GLN A 50 -4.72 -3.28 -8.84
C GLN A 50 -6.20 -3.70 -8.86
N LEU A 51 -6.57 -4.69 -9.68
CA LEU A 51 -7.91 -5.25 -9.70
C LEU A 51 -8.24 -5.95 -8.38
N CYS A 52 -7.31 -6.76 -7.84
CA CYS A 52 -7.45 -7.39 -6.53
C CYS A 52 -7.63 -6.35 -5.42
N TRP A 53 -6.81 -5.28 -5.44
CA TRP A 53 -6.92 -4.17 -4.49
C TRP A 53 -8.29 -3.48 -4.57
N PHE A 54 -8.72 -3.08 -5.77
CA PHE A 54 -10.03 -2.45 -5.95
C PHE A 54 -11.20 -3.36 -5.57
N LYS A 55 -11.09 -4.66 -5.82
CA LYS A 55 -12.10 -5.63 -5.40
C LYS A 55 -12.16 -5.75 -3.88
N GLY A 56 -11.01 -5.86 -3.21
CA GLY A 56 -10.91 -5.89 -1.75
C GLY A 56 -11.46 -4.63 -1.10
N LEU A 57 -11.12 -3.45 -1.64
CA LEU A 57 -11.65 -2.16 -1.15
C LEU A 57 -13.18 -2.07 -1.19
N LYS A 58 -13.83 -2.73 -2.14
CA LYS A 58 -15.31 -2.73 -2.24
C LYS A 58 -15.99 -3.62 -1.20
N THR A 59 -15.27 -4.59 -0.65
CA THR A 59 -15.84 -5.62 0.26
C THR A 59 -15.39 -5.48 1.71
N THR A 60 -14.52 -4.52 2.02
CA THR A 60 -13.76 -4.48 3.27
C THR A 60 -13.85 -3.12 3.96
N THR A 61 -13.77 -3.10 5.29
CA THR A 61 -13.84 -1.86 6.08
C THR A 61 -12.50 -1.12 6.07
N ALA A 62 -12.51 0.18 6.39
CA ALA A 62 -11.27 0.96 6.49
C ALA A 62 -10.25 0.38 7.48
N SER A 63 -10.72 -0.29 8.54
CA SER A 63 -9.87 -0.96 9.53
C SER A 63 -9.12 -2.14 8.93
N ASP A 64 -9.78 -3.01 8.15
CA ASP A 64 -9.08 -4.18 7.58
C ASP A 64 -8.19 -3.78 6.39
N VAL A 65 -8.53 -2.71 5.65
CA VAL A 65 -7.62 -2.12 4.65
C VAL A 65 -6.35 -1.58 5.31
N SER A 66 -6.49 -0.89 6.45
CA SER A 66 -5.35 -0.40 7.24
C SER A 66 -4.48 -1.56 7.74
N LEU A 67 -5.12 -2.64 8.21
CA LEU A 67 -4.41 -3.83 8.64
C LEU A 67 -3.65 -4.50 7.47
N ALA A 68 -4.33 -4.73 6.35
CA ALA A 68 -3.71 -5.32 5.16
C ALA A 68 -2.51 -4.49 4.66
N SER A 69 -2.65 -3.17 4.65
CA SER A 69 -1.57 -2.24 4.28
C SER A 69 -0.39 -2.35 5.24
N SER A 70 -0.67 -2.51 6.54
CA SER A 70 0.35 -2.66 7.58
C SER A 70 1.14 -3.97 7.44
N PHE A 71 0.53 -5.02 6.87
CA PHE A 71 1.21 -6.28 6.56
C PHE A 71 2.07 -6.25 5.28
N SER A 72 1.91 -5.26 4.41
CA SER A 72 2.63 -5.18 3.13
C SER A 72 4.16 -5.31 3.26
N PRO A 73 4.83 -4.67 4.24
CA PRO A 73 6.28 -4.81 4.37
C PRO A 73 6.70 -6.23 4.78
N VAL A 74 5.93 -6.89 5.66
CA VAL A 74 6.19 -8.28 6.09
C VAL A 74 6.01 -9.24 4.91
N ALA A 75 4.93 -9.06 4.14
CA ALA A 75 4.70 -9.82 2.91
C ALA A 75 5.82 -9.60 1.89
N GLY A 76 6.35 -8.38 1.79
CA GLY A 76 7.49 -8.05 0.94
C GLY A 76 8.77 -8.81 1.32
N ILE A 77 9.11 -8.86 2.62
CA ILE A 77 10.28 -9.60 3.11
C ILE A 77 10.11 -11.12 2.85
N LEU A 78 8.92 -11.66 3.13
CA LEU A 78 8.62 -13.07 2.87
C LEU A 78 8.67 -13.40 1.38
N ALA A 79 8.14 -12.52 0.52
CA ALA A 79 8.18 -12.69 -0.93
C ALA A 79 9.62 -12.62 -1.46
N ALA A 80 10.47 -11.72 -0.94
CA ALA A 80 11.89 -11.67 -1.30
C ALA A 80 12.61 -12.98 -0.90
N TYR A 81 12.36 -13.48 0.31
CA TYR A 81 12.93 -14.75 0.75
C TYR A 81 12.46 -15.94 -0.09
N LEU A 82 11.16 -16.02 -0.42
CA LEU A 82 10.60 -17.19 -1.10
C LEU A 82 10.79 -17.17 -2.63
N ILE A 83 10.62 -16.00 -3.26
CA ILE A 83 10.65 -15.85 -4.72
C ILE A 83 12.06 -15.56 -5.21
N LEU A 84 12.79 -14.66 -4.53
CA LEU A 84 14.16 -14.30 -4.90
C LEU A 84 15.22 -15.17 -4.22
N SER A 85 14.83 -16.01 -3.25
CA SER A 85 15.76 -16.83 -2.45
C SER A 85 16.83 -16.00 -1.71
N GLU A 86 16.52 -14.74 -1.39
CA GLU A 86 17.41 -13.85 -0.66
C GLU A 86 17.35 -14.14 0.85
N VAL A 87 18.46 -14.58 1.44
CA VAL A 87 18.53 -14.80 2.90
C VAL A 87 18.42 -13.45 3.63
N PRO A 88 17.47 -13.29 4.57
CA PRO A 88 17.28 -12.02 5.24
C PRO A 88 18.54 -11.63 6.02
N THR A 89 19.00 -10.40 5.78
CA THR A 89 20.15 -9.83 6.49
C THR A 89 19.75 -9.40 7.90
N ILE A 90 20.74 -9.21 8.79
CA ILE A 90 20.52 -8.71 10.16
C ILE A 90 19.74 -7.38 10.15
N ALA A 91 20.01 -6.51 9.19
CA ALA A 91 19.28 -5.25 9.01
C ALA A 91 17.79 -5.49 8.70
N GLN A 92 17.46 -6.47 7.86
CA GLN A 92 16.08 -6.86 7.57
C GLN A 92 15.38 -7.49 8.77
N TYR A 93 16.10 -8.23 9.62
CA TYR A 93 15.53 -8.73 10.87
C TYR A 93 15.18 -7.59 11.83
N ILE A 94 16.08 -6.63 12.02
CA ILE A 94 15.83 -5.46 12.89
C ILE A 94 14.69 -4.61 12.33
N GLY A 95 14.74 -4.27 11.04
CA GLY A 95 13.69 -3.49 10.39
C GLY A 95 12.33 -4.22 10.40
N GLY A 96 12.33 -5.53 10.13
CA GLY A 96 11.15 -6.38 10.21
C GLY A 96 10.54 -6.42 11.61
N ALA A 97 11.36 -6.53 12.65
CA ALA A 97 10.90 -6.47 14.04
C ALA A 97 10.25 -5.12 14.37
N VAL A 98 10.86 -4.00 13.94
CA VAL A 98 10.30 -2.64 14.14
C VAL A 98 8.96 -2.51 13.43
N ILE A 99 8.83 -3.00 12.20
CA ILE A 99 7.57 -3.03 11.46
C ILE A 99 6.52 -3.81 12.25
N ILE A 100 6.81 -5.05 12.65
CA ILE A 100 5.86 -5.90 13.38
C ILE A 100 5.39 -5.22 14.66
N CYS A 101 6.31 -4.62 15.44
CA CYS A 101 5.97 -3.83 16.61
C CYS A 101 5.00 -2.68 16.28
N GLY A 102 5.26 -1.94 15.20
CA GLY A 102 4.37 -0.87 14.72
C GLY A 102 2.97 -1.37 14.37
N ILE A 103 2.86 -2.52 13.67
CA ILE A 103 1.58 -3.14 13.34
C ILE A 103 0.81 -3.50 14.63
N VAL A 104 1.47 -4.16 15.58
CA VAL A 104 0.85 -4.58 16.85
C VAL A 104 0.33 -3.36 17.63
N LEU A 105 1.15 -2.31 17.74
CA LEU A 105 0.74 -1.07 18.42
C LEU A 105 -0.44 -0.38 17.72
N ASN A 106 -0.45 -0.36 16.37
CA ASN A 106 -1.54 0.19 15.59
C ASN A 106 -2.86 -0.56 15.84
N GLN A 107 -2.81 -1.89 15.82
CA GLN A 107 -3.98 -2.75 16.07
C GLN A 107 -4.55 -2.56 17.48
N ILE A 108 -3.68 -2.45 18.50
CA ILE A 108 -4.11 -2.14 19.87
C ILE A 108 -4.79 -0.77 19.94
N GLY A 109 -4.27 0.22 19.23
CA GLY A 109 -4.85 1.56 19.14
C GLY A 109 -6.25 1.56 18.52
N ILE A 110 -6.45 0.82 17.42
CA ILE A 110 -7.76 0.66 16.75
C ILE A 110 -8.75 -0.05 17.68
N ALA A 111 -8.34 -1.16 18.29
CA ALA A 111 -9.18 -1.95 19.21
C ALA A 111 -9.70 -1.14 20.40
N ARG A 112 -8.93 -0.15 20.88
CA ARG A 112 -9.34 0.74 21.99
C ARG A 112 -10.32 1.84 21.58
N LYS A 113 -10.40 2.20 20.29
CA LYS A 113 -11.34 3.25 19.80
C LYS A 113 -12.75 2.73 19.51
N LEU A 114 -12.89 1.46 19.16
CA LEU A 114 -14.15 0.80 18.81
C LEU A 114 -15.21 0.77 19.95
N PRO A 115 -14.88 0.62 21.25
CA PRO A 115 -15.92 0.54 22.28
C PRO A 115 -16.47 1.91 22.73
N LYS A 116 -15.64 2.97 22.68
CA LYS A 116 -16.03 4.30 23.21
C LYS A 116 -16.77 5.14 22.19
N THR A 117 -16.45 5.04 20.91
CA THR A 117 -17.00 5.94 19.88
C THR A 117 -18.47 5.62 19.58
N ASP A 118 -18.82 4.35 19.40
CA ASP A 118 -20.19 3.93 19.11
C ASP A 118 -21.13 4.18 20.30
N THR A 119 -20.66 3.89 21.51
CA THR A 119 -21.43 4.15 22.75
C THR A 119 -21.69 5.65 22.96
N ILE A 120 -20.71 6.51 22.67
CA ILE A 120 -20.85 7.97 22.81
C ILE A 120 -21.75 8.55 21.71
N MET A 121 -21.67 8.06 20.46
CA MET A 121 -22.53 8.50 19.37
C MET A 121 -23.99 8.09 19.57
N VAL A 122 -24.24 6.84 19.99
CA VAL A 122 -25.58 6.37 20.34
C VAL A 122 -26.13 7.13 21.54
N ALA A 123 -25.34 7.29 22.62
CA ALA A 123 -25.79 8.06 23.79
C ALA A 123 -26.07 9.54 23.47
N LYS A 124 -25.28 10.17 22.58
CA LYS A 124 -25.52 11.54 22.13
C LYS A 124 -26.76 11.65 21.23
N SER A 125 -26.95 10.72 20.30
CA SER A 125 -28.12 10.67 19.43
C SER A 125 -29.41 10.44 20.22
N THR A 126 -29.41 9.54 21.20
CA THR A 126 -30.57 9.30 22.06
C THR A 126 -30.89 10.53 22.91
N LYS A 127 -29.86 11.19 23.45
CA LYS A 127 -30.03 12.42 24.24
C LYS A 127 -30.57 13.57 23.39
N GLU A 128 -30.10 13.76 22.16
CA GLU A 128 -30.64 14.78 21.24
C GLU A 128 -32.10 14.48 20.85
N MET A 129 -32.49 13.21 20.70
CA MET A 129 -33.86 12.79 20.42
C MET A 129 -34.81 13.05 21.60
N GLU A 130 -34.35 12.82 22.85
CA GLU A 130 -35.11 13.18 24.06
C GLU A 130 -35.29 14.69 24.23
N VAL A 131 -34.28 15.48 23.87
CA VAL A 131 -34.32 16.95 24.00
C VAL A 131 -35.15 17.58 22.87
N GLY A 132 -35.12 16.99 21.66
CA GLY A 132 -35.89 17.44 20.50
C GLY A 132 -37.41 17.19 20.57
N PHE A 133 -37.87 16.35 21.51
CA PHE A 133 -39.30 16.09 21.73
C PHE A 133 -39.96 17.04 22.75
N LYS A 134 -39.21 17.99 23.32
CA LYS A 134 -39.77 19.06 24.18
C LYS A 134 -39.99 20.34 23.37
N GLY A 135 -40.98 20.33 22.50
CA GLY A 135 -41.39 21.52 21.76
C GLY A 135 -42.84 21.42 21.29
N VAL A 136 -43.70 22.14 22.01
CA VAL A 136 -45.16 22.40 21.87
C VAL A 136 -46.13 21.24 22.11
#